data_AF-A0A349YNU4-F1
#
_entry.id   AF-A0A349YNU4-F1
#
_cell.length_a   1.000
_cell.length_b   1.000
_cell.length_c   1.000
_cell.angle_alpha   90.00
_cell.angle_beta   90.00
_cell.angle_gamma   90.00
#
_symmetry.space_group_name_H-M   'P 1'
#
loop_
_entity.id
_entity.type
_entity.pdbx_description
1 polymer ?
#
loop_
_entity_poly.entity_id
_entity_poly.type
_entity_poly.pdbx_seq_one_letter_code
_entity_poly.pdbx_strand_id
1 'polypeptide(L)'
;MISIKVDTSGLKRAANKINKLANSIETAKNKTNEEIPVKAAPEIESASRFAVEDWYMAYNPNSYERTESLLNVYDVQPQIGAINVHLSSGELGGHRASNEYIYNLAFIQGWHGGAFQGFPPLWRTGFNFSEWGDPAPKTTSAYMLMQKYIHEKKDTIQELTWSTFRGYLKW
;
A
#
# COMPACT_ATOMS: atom_id res chain seq x y z
N MET A 1 -3.27 60.55 -46.09
CA MET A 1 -2.72 59.40 -45.32
C MET A 1 -3.87 58.82 -44.52
N ILE A 2 -4.32 57.60 -44.83
CA ILE A 2 -5.45 56.95 -44.15
C ILE A 2 -4.88 56.02 -43.08
N SER A 3 -5.25 56.23 -41.81
CA SER A 3 -4.89 55.36 -40.69
C SER A 3 -6.10 54.48 -40.35
N ILE A 4 -5.96 53.17 -40.53
CA ILE A 4 -6.96 52.18 -40.14
C ILE A 4 -6.61 51.69 -38.74
N LYS A 5 -7.44 52.00 -37.74
CA LYS A 5 -7.32 51.43 -36.40
C LYS A 5 -8.05 50.09 -36.35
N VAL A 6 -7.31 49.02 -36.12
CA VAL A 6 -7.86 47.67 -35.90
C VAL A 6 -8.24 47.53 -34.43
N ASP A 7 -9.50 47.22 -34.14
CA ASP A 7 -9.96 46.91 -32.77
C ASP A 7 -9.49 45.49 -32.39
N THR A 8 -8.57 45.44 -31.43
CA THR A 8 -7.97 44.19 -30.91
C THR A 8 -8.55 43.77 -29.56
N SER A 9 -9.59 44.46 -29.07
CA SER A 9 -10.15 44.23 -27.73
C SER A 9 -10.75 42.82 -27.57
N GLY A 10 -11.33 42.26 -28.63
CA GLY A 10 -11.82 40.88 -28.69
C GLY A 10 -10.70 39.86 -28.57
N LEU A 11 -9.59 40.08 -29.29
CA LEU A 11 -8.40 39.22 -29.24
C LEU A 11 -7.74 39.24 -27.86
N LYS A 12 -7.62 40.42 -27.22
CA LYS A 12 -7.11 40.54 -25.85
C LYS A 12 -7.98 39.78 -24.83
N ARG A 13 -9.31 39.87 -24.96
CA ARG A 13 -10.24 39.12 -24.09
C ARG A 13 -10.13 37.62 -24.29
N ALA A 14 -9.99 37.15 -25.53
CA ALA A 14 -9.79 35.74 -25.83
C ALA A 14 -8.46 35.22 -25.25
N ALA A 15 -7.36 35.94 -25.44
CA ALA A 15 -6.06 35.61 -24.88
C ALA A 15 -6.09 35.51 -23.34
N ASN A 16 -6.76 36.45 -22.67
CA ASN A 16 -6.92 36.41 -21.21
C ASN A 16 -7.72 35.20 -20.73
N LYS A 17 -8.74 34.75 -21.47
CA LYS A 17 -9.49 33.53 -21.14
C LYS A 17 -8.64 32.28 -21.29
N ILE A 18 -7.85 32.19 -22.37
CA ILE A 18 -6.94 31.06 -22.61
C ILE A 18 -5.88 30.98 -21.51
N ASN A 19 -5.28 32.10 -21.12
CA ASN A 19 -4.29 32.13 -20.04
C ASN A 19 -4.88 31.70 -18.70
N LYS A 20 -6.10 32.13 -18.37
CA LYS A 20 -6.79 31.67 -17.16
C LYS A 20 -7.02 30.15 -17.18
N LEU A 21 -7.46 29.61 -18.31
CA LEU A 21 -7.67 28.17 -18.46
C LEU A 21 -6.35 27.39 -18.32
N ALA A 22 -5.27 27.84 -18.95
CA ALA A 22 -3.95 27.23 -18.83
C ALA A 22 -3.48 27.19 -17.37
N ASN A 23 -3.60 28.31 -16.64
CA ASN A 23 -3.24 28.37 -15.21
C ASN A 23 -4.11 27.44 -14.36
N SER A 24 -5.41 27.33 -14.65
CA SER A 24 -6.30 26.41 -13.94
C SER A 24 -5.94 24.94 -14.21
N ILE A 25 -5.58 24.60 -15.45
CA ILE A 25 -5.11 23.25 -15.80
C ILE A 25 -3.79 22.93 -15.09
N GLU A 26 -2.85 23.86 -15.08
CA GLU A 26 -1.57 23.70 -14.38
C GLU A 26 -1.78 23.52 -12.87
N THR A 27 -2.63 24.33 -12.25
CA THR A 27 -2.99 24.20 -10.83
C THR A 27 -3.63 22.84 -10.54
N ALA A 28 -4.57 22.39 -11.37
CA ALA A 28 -5.21 21.09 -11.21
C ALA A 28 -4.18 19.96 -11.34
N LYS A 29 -3.28 20.04 -12.33
CA LYS A 29 -2.21 19.06 -12.55
C LYS A 29 -1.27 18.97 -11.35
N ASN A 30 -0.84 20.11 -10.78
CA ASN A 30 0.05 20.12 -9.61
C ASN A 30 -0.66 19.49 -8.41
N LYS A 31 -1.94 19.82 -8.18
CA LYS A 31 -2.73 19.22 -7.11
C LYS A 31 -2.86 17.71 -7.26
N THR A 32 -3.19 17.20 -8.45
CA THR A 32 -3.35 15.77 -8.69
C THR A 32 -2.05 14.99 -8.69
N ASN A 33 -0.97 15.59 -9.19
CA ASN A 33 0.28 14.87 -9.41
C ASN A 33 1.26 15.00 -8.24
N GLU A 34 1.15 16.03 -7.42
CA GLU A 34 2.12 16.28 -6.36
C GLU A 34 1.45 16.25 -4.98
N GLU A 35 0.39 17.03 -4.77
CA GLU A 35 -0.21 17.15 -3.43
C GLU A 35 -0.95 15.89 -2.98
N ILE A 36 -1.74 15.29 -3.88
CA ILE A 36 -2.58 14.13 -3.53
C ILE A 36 -1.73 12.90 -3.15
N PRO A 37 -0.72 12.49 -3.95
CA PRO A 37 0.16 11.38 -3.57
C PRO A 37 0.83 11.57 -2.23
N VAL A 38 1.33 12.78 -1.94
CA VAL A 38 2.01 13.10 -0.67
C VAL A 38 1.06 12.99 0.52
N LYS A 39 -0.22 13.36 0.37
CA LYS A 39 -1.22 13.24 1.45
C LYS A 39 -1.73 11.81 1.64
N ALA A 40 -1.91 11.07 0.55
CA ALA A 40 -2.50 9.73 0.61
C ALA A 40 -1.47 8.63 0.94
N ALA A 41 -0.18 8.82 0.66
CA ALA A 41 0.86 7.83 0.99
C ALA A 41 0.90 7.46 2.50
N PRO A 42 0.88 8.42 3.45
CA PRO A 42 0.81 8.10 4.88
C PRO A 42 -0.45 7.34 5.31
N GLU A 43 -1.58 7.58 4.65
CA GLU A 43 -2.84 6.86 4.93
C GLU A 43 -2.76 5.40 4.47
N ILE A 44 -2.16 5.16 3.31
CA ILE A 44 -1.91 3.81 2.78
C ILE A 44 -0.91 3.06 3.66
N GLU A 45 0.16 3.73 4.10
CA GLU A 45 1.13 3.17 5.04
C GLU A 45 0.45 2.79 6.36
N SER A 46 -0.36 3.68 6.93
CA SER A 46 -1.12 3.42 8.16
C SER A 46 -2.08 2.23 8.00
N ALA A 47 -2.84 2.17 6.91
CA ALA A 47 -3.73 1.05 6.62
C ALA A 47 -2.98 -0.27 6.49
N SER A 48 -1.80 -0.25 5.87
CA SER A 48 -0.93 -1.42 5.73
C SER A 48 -0.39 -1.90 7.07
N ARG A 49 0.05 -0.98 7.95
CA ARG A 49 0.46 -1.33 9.31
C ARG A 49 -0.69 -1.91 10.12
N PHE A 50 -1.88 -1.31 10.10
CA PHE A 50 -3.05 -1.84 10.81
C PHE A 50 -3.43 -3.24 10.35
N ALA A 51 -3.30 -3.54 9.05
CA ALA A 51 -3.54 -4.89 8.54
C ALA A 51 -2.60 -5.95 9.12
N VAL A 52 -1.31 -5.62 9.29
CA VAL A 52 -0.35 -6.52 9.94
C VAL A 52 -0.58 -6.60 11.45
N GLU A 53 -0.89 -5.49 12.11
CA GLU A 53 -1.22 -5.47 13.55
C GLU A 53 -2.47 -6.32 13.83
N ASP A 54 -3.53 -6.18 13.04
CA ASP A 54 -4.75 -6.99 13.17
C ASP A 54 -4.49 -8.47 12.88
N TRP A 55 -3.63 -8.76 11.91
CA TRP A 55 -3.16 -10.12 11.70
C TRP A 55 -2.50 -10.64 12.97
N TYR A 56 -1.53 -9.93 13.55
CA TYR A 56 -0.90 -10.32 14.81
C TYR A 56 -1.91 -10.42 15.97
N MET A 57 -2.94 -9.59 16.03
CA MET A 57 -3.94 -9.67 17.11
C MET A 57 -4.91 -10.86 16.94
N ALA A 58 -5.07 -11.39 15.73
CA ALA A 58 -6.01 -12.48 15.45
C ALA A 58 -5.60 -13.82 16.11
N TYR A 59 -4.34 -13.94 16.54
CA TYR A 59 -3.85 -15.08 17.31
C TYR A 59 -2.68 -14.59 18.17
N ASN A 60 -2.52 -15.03 19.41
CA ASN A 60 -1.32 -14.75 20.21
C ASN A 60 -0.64 -16.09 20.53
N PRO A 61 0.66 -16.30 20.25
CA PRO A 61 1.29 -17.58 20.52
C PRO A 61 1.53 -17.71 22.02
N ASN A 62 1.15 -18.85 22.59
CA ASN A 62 1.37 -19.11 24.01
C ASN A 62 2.82 -19.48 24.35
N SER A 63 3.64 -19.80 23.34
CA SER A 63 4.90 -20.53 23.50
C SER A 63 6.16 -19.77 23.09
N TYR A 64 6.05 -18.57 22.51
CA TYR A 64 7.20 -17.76 22.14
C TYR A 64 6.83 -16.28 21.90
N GLU A 65 7.81 -15.40 22.05
CA GLU A 65 7.69 -13.98 21.71
C GLU A 65 7.82 -13.78 20.20
N ARG A 66 6.93 -12.96 19.63
CA ARG A 66 6.95 -12.67 18.20
C ARG A 66 7.95 -11.60 17.85
N THR A 67 8.64 -11.81 16.74
CA THR A 67 9.27 -10.73 16.00
C THR A 67 8.19 -10.03 15.16
N GLU A 68 8.00 -8.72 15.36
CA GLU A 68 7.03 -7.91 14.62
C GLU A 68 7.53 -7.49 13.22
N SER A 69 8.47 -8.26 12.65
CA SER A 69 9.16 -7.92 11.40
C SER A 69 8.23 -7.79 10.19
N LEU A 70 7.01 -8.37 10.23
CA LEU A 70 6.03 -8.19 9.15
C LEU A 70 5.61 -6.73 8.96
N LEU A 71 5.80 -5.87 9.98
CA LEU A 71 5.57 -4.44 9.85
C LEU A 71 6.53 -3.78 8.85
N ASN A 72 7.67 -4.40 8.57
CA ASN A 72 8.70 -3.89 7.65
C ASN A 72 8.47 -4.33 6.19
N VAL A 73 7.39 -5.05 5.90
CA VAL A 73 7.13 -5.57 4.54
C VAL A 73 6.82 -4.44 3.55
N TYR A 74 6.36 -3.30 4.05
CA TYR A 74 5.85 -2.21 3.24
C TYR A 74 6.86 -1.09 3.12
N ASP A 75 7.05 -0.62 1.89
CA ASP A 75 7.68 0.66 1.59
C ASP A 75 6.73 1.47 0.69
N VAL A 76 6.11 2.50 1.26
CA VAL A 76 5.11 3.34 0.59
C VAL A 76 5.74 4.67 0.25
N GLN A 77 5.90 4.93 -1.05
CA GLN A 77 6.56 6.14 -1.55
C GLN A 77 5.62 6.93 -2.45
N PRO A 78 5.34 8.21 -2.14
CA PRO A 78 4.64 9.08 -3.07
C PRO A 78 5.52 9.32 -4.30
N GLN A 79 4.90 9.25 -5.48
CA GLN A 79 5.52 9.56 -6.76
C GLN A 79 4.66 10.57 -7.53
N ILE A 80 5.21 11.19 -8.57
CA ILE A 80 4.46 12.15 -9.39
C ILE A 80 3.28 11.44 -10.05
N GLY A 81 2.06 11.80 -9.66
CA GLY A 81 0.81 11.22 -10.17
C GLY A 81 0.49 9.82 -9.69
N ALA A 82 1.26 9.25 -8.74
CA ALA A 82 1.09 7.87 -8.29
C ALA A 82 1.57 7.66 -6.85
N ILE A 83 1.15 6.57 -6.23
CA ILE A 83 1.72 6.09 -4.96
C ILE A 83 2.27 4.70 -5.24
N ASN A 84 3.57 4.52 -5.02
CA ASN A 84 4.19 3.22 -5.15
C ASN A 84 4.12 2.50 -3.80
N VAL A 85 3.58 1.28 -3.78
CA VAL A 85 3.57 0.41 -2.61
C VAL A 85 4.44 -0.79 -2.96
N HIS A 86 5.67 -0.79 -2.44
CA HIS A 86 6.57 -1.91 -2.58
C HIS A 86 6.37 -2.88 -1.42
N LEU A 87 6.12 -4.15 -1.76
CA LEU A 87 6.01 -5.25 -0.81
C LEU A 87 7.27 -6.10 -0.93
N SER A 88 8.03 -6.23 0.15
CA SER A 88 9.32 -6.92 0.13
C SER A 88 9.48 -7.86 1.31
N SER A 89 10.16 -8.98 1.05
CA SER A 89 10.63 -9.88 2.09
C SER A 89 11.98 -9.42 2.67
N GLY A 90 12.73 -8.55 1.99
CA GLY A 90 14.13 -8.22 2.33
C GLY A 90 14.37 -7.76 3.77
N GLU A 91 13.41 -7.02 4.33
CA GLU A 91 13.50 -6.41 5.66
C GLU A 91 12.92 -7.28 6.80
N LEU A 92 12.56 -8.53 6.50
CA LEU A 92 11.93 -9.44 7.47
C LEU A 92 12.90 -10.07 8.48
N GLY A 93 14.22 -9.87 8.36
CA GLY A 93 15.26 -10.66 9.01
C GLY A 93 15.11 -10.93 10.53
N GLY A 94 15.97 -11.82 11.06
CA GLY A 94 15.93 -12.20 12.49
C GLY A 94 15.18 -13.50 12.78
N HIS A 95 14.85 -14.27 11.76
CA HIS A 95 14.17 -15.56 11.89
C HIS A 95 15.07 -16.72 11.49
N ARG A 96 14.73 -17.92 11.98
CA ARG A 96 15.35 -19.18 11.53
C ARG A 96 14.89 -19.57 10.12
N ALA A 97 13.72 -19.12 9.71
CA ALA A 97 13.20 -19.34 8.37
C ALA A 97 13.64 -18.23 7.42
N SER A 98 13.69 -18.51 6.11
CA SER A 98 14.02 -17.48 5.13
C SER A 98 12.93 -16.39 5.08
N ASN A 99 13.33 -15.18 4.72
CA ASN A 99 12.41 -14.07 4.56
C ASN A 99 11.28 -14.38 3.57
N GLU A 100 11.61 -14.97 2.43
CA GLU A 100 10.62 -15.40 1.42
C GLU A 100 9.61 -16.40 1.97
N TYR A 101 10.08 -17.32 2.83
CA TYR A 101 9.20 -18.28 3.47
C TYR A 101 8.19 -17.58 4.37
N ILE A 102 8.65 -16.64 5.20
CA ILE A 102 7.81 -15.89 6.15
C ILE A 102 6.82 -15.00 5.39
N TYR A 103 7.31 -14.31 4.37
CA TYR A 103 6.49 -13.47 3.49
C TYR A 103 5.36 -14.31 2.86
N ASN A 104 5.67 -15.44 2.22
CA ASN A 104 4.64 -16.24 1.59
C ASN A 104 3.69 -16.90 2.60
N LEU A 105 4.22 -17.42 3.71
CA LEU A 105 3.45 -18.17 4.70
C LEU A 105 2.54 -17.27 5.54
N ALA A 106 3.10 -16.22 6.15
CA ALA A 106 2.39 -15.36 7.08
C ALA A 106 1.68 -14.21 6.35
N PHE A 107 2.43 -13.47 5.55
CA PHE A 107 1.91 -12.24 4.93
C PHE A 107 0.89 -12.51 3.82
N ILE A 108 1.21 -13.42 2.89
CA ILE A 108 0.34 -13.74 1.75
C ILE A 108 -0.75 -14.76 2.16
N GLN A 109 -0.36 -15.87 2.80
CA GLN A 109 -1.29 -16.97 3.08
C GLN A 109 -2.01 -16.87 4.43
N GLY A 110 -1.54 -16.06 5.38
CA GLY A 110 -2.21 -15.83 6.66
C GLY A 110 -1.98 -16.91 7.72
N TRP A 111 -0.97 -17.76 7.56
CA TRP A 111 -0.61 -18.75 8.58
C TRP A 111 0.24 -18.13 9.68
N HIS A 112 -0.14 -18.37 10.93
CA HIS A 112 0.48 -17.80 12.12
C HIS A 112 1.86 -18.36 12.46
N GLY A 113 2.50 -19.09 11.54
CA GLY A 113 3.81 -19.72 11.69
C GLY A 113 3.77 -21.18 11.25
N GLY A 114 4.60 -22.01 11.89
CA GLY A 114 4.75 -23.42 11.55
C GLY A 114 5.70 -23.69 10.38
N ALA A 115 6.02 -24.96 10.21
CA ALA A 115 6.86 -25.48 9.12
C ALA A 115 6.09 -26.52 8.29
N PHE A 116 6.30 -26.52 6.97
CA PHE A 116 5.72 -27.52 6.10
C PHE A 116 6.48 -28.85 6.21
N GLN A 117 5.90 -29.81 6.91
CA GLN A 117 6.17 -31.25 6.75
C GLN A 117 5.05 -31.96 5.97
N GLY A 118 3.94 -31.26 5.79
CA GLY A 118 2.66 -31.69 5.21
C GLY A 118 1.72 -30.48 5.21
N PHE A 119 0.46 -30.69 4.84
CA PHE A 119 -0.56 -29.64 4.90
C PHE A 119 -1.63 -30.04 5.92
N PRO A 120 -1.98 -29.18 6.91
CA PRO A 120 -1.49 -27.81 7.13
C PRO A 120 -0.05 -27.75 7.70
N PRO A 121 0.62 -26.57 7.68
CA PRO A 121 1.90 -26.38 8.37
C PRO A 121 1.73 -26.65 9.87
N LEU A 122 2.74 -27.25 10.48
CA LEU A 122 2.70 -27.70 11.88
C LEU A 122 3.72 -26.92 12.72
N TRP A 123 3.41 -26.70 14.00
CA TRP A 123 4.38 -26.17 14.95
C TRP A 123 5.49 -27.16 15.21
N ARG A 124 6.72 -26.66 15.37
CA ARG A 124 7.80 -27.47 15.93
C ARG A 124 7.72 -27.39 17.46
N THR A 125 7.73 -28.53 18.12
CA THR A 125 7.59 -28.68 19.57
C THR A 125 8.65 -29.64 20.12
N GLY A 126 8.60 -29.93 21.42
CA GLY A 126 9.56 -30.81 22.09
C GLY A 126 10.92 -30.15 22.36
N PHE A 127 11.82 -30.90 22.99
CA PHE A 127 13.17 -30.42 23.30
C PHE A 127 13.93 -30.10 22.01
N ASN A 128 14.50 -28.90 21.90
CA ASN A 128 15.16 -28.41 20.69
C ASN A 128 14.30 -28.44 19.42
N PHE A 129 12.96 -28.35 19.54
CA PHE A 129 12.05 -28.33 18.39
C PHE A 129 12.11 -29.61 17.55
N SER A 130 12.41 -30.77 18.14
CA SER A 130 12.60 -32.04 17.41
C SER A 130 11.29 -32.67 16.92
N GLU A 131 10.16 -32.30 17.51
CA GLU A 131 8.86 -32.91 17.27
C GLU A 131 7.94 -32.00 16.47
N TRP A 132 6.90 -32.60 15.90
CA TRP A 132 5.83 -31.91 15.21
C TRP A 132 4.60 -31.90 16.11
N GLY A 133 4.14 -30.70 16.43
CA GLY A 133 2.96 -30.48 17.24
C GLY A 133 1.73 -30.19 16.40
N ASP A 134 0.84 -29.41 16.99
CA ASP A 134 -0.44 -29.07 16.39
C ASP A 134 -0.29 -28.20 15.12
N PRO A 135 -1.31 -28.21 14.24
CA PRO A 135 -1.39 -27.29 13.12
C PRO A 135 -1.22 -25.82 13.52
N ALA A 136 -0.47 -25.08 12.71
CA ALA A 136 -0.40 -23.64 12.83
C ALA A 136 -1.77 -23.02 12.51
N PRO A 137 -2.25 -22.05 13.30
CA PRO A 137 -3.51 -21.37 13.00
C PRO A 137 -3.44 -20.62 11.66
N LYS A 138 -4.58 -20.57 10.96
CA LYS A 138 -4.75 -19.74 9.77
C LYS A 138 -5.85 -18.72 10.00
N THR A 139 -5.59 -17.47 9.64
CA THR A 139 -6.59 -16.41 9.63
C THR A 139 -6.63 -15.74 8.25
N THR A 140 -7.45 -14.71 8.08
CA THR A 140 -7.28 -13.77 6.96
C THR A 140 -5.84 -13.28 6.95
N SER A 141 -5.21 -13.24 5.77
CA SER A 141 -3.82 -12.80 5.66
C SER A 141 -3.68 -11.29 5.80
N ALA A 142 -2.50 -10.84 6.25
CA ALA A 142 -2.19 -9.41 6.32
C ALA A 142 -2.34 -8.73 4.95
N TYR A 143 -1.99 -9.43 3.86
CA TYR A 143 -2.21 -8.94 2.50
C TYR A 143 -3.70 -8.69 2.19
N MET A 144 -4.59 -9.64 2.52
CA MET A 144 -6.02 -9.48 2.29
C MET A 144 -6.63 -8.38 3.17
N LEU A 145 -6.19 -8.28 4.43
CA LEU A 145 -6.61 -7.20 5.33
C LEU A 145 -6.16 -5.84 4.81
N MET A 146 -4.94 -5.72 4.30
CA MET A 146 -4.44 -4.50 3.68
C MET A 146 -5.30 -4.10 2.48
N GLN A 147 -5.58 -5.03 1.57
CA GLN A 147 -6.43 -4.77 0.42
C GLN A 147 -7.82 -4.27 0.86
N LYS A 148 -8.39 -4.87 1.90
CA LYS A 148 -9.66 -4.45 2.49
C LYS A 148 -9.56 -3.02 3.05
N TYR A 149 -8.56 -2.71 3.86
CA TYR A 149 -8.43 -1.39 4.49
C TYR A 149 -8.15 -0.28 3.49
N ILE A 150 -7.30 -0.53 2.49
CA ILE A 150 -7.10 0.41 1.39
C ILE A 150 -8.41 0.61 0.61
N HIS A 151 -9.20 -0.45 0.40
CA HIS A 151 -10.50 -0.35 -0.25
C HIS A 151 -11.53 0.41 0.58
N GLU A 152 -11.57 0.25 1.90
CA GLU A 152 -12.49 0.98 2.78
C GLU A 152 -12.09 2.47 2.90
N LYS A 153 -10.80 2.78 2.90
CA LYS A 153 -10.28 4.15 2.80
C LYS A 153 -10.52 4.77 1.42
N LYS A 154 -10.82 3.94 0.41
CA LYS A 154 -11.10 4.38 -0.96
C LYS A 154 -12.28 5.34 -1.02
N ASP A 155 -13.25 5.28 -0.11
CA ASP A 155 -14.39 6.19 -0.12
C ASP A 155 -14.02 7.61 0.32
N THR A 156 -13.08 7.76 1.27
CA THR A 156 -12.54 9.08 1.67
C THR A 156 -11.55 9.62 0.62
N ILE A 157 -10.82 8.74 -0.07
CA ILE A 157 -9.89 9.09 -1.16
C ILE A 157 -10.64 9.32 -2.50
N GLN A 158 -11.83 8.74 -2.71
CA GLN A 158 -12.69 8.97 -3.88
C GLN A 158 -13.20 10.40 -3.97
N GLU A 159 -13.42 11.10 -2.85
CA GLU A 159 -13.69 12.55 -2.86
C GLU A 159 -12.47 13.36 -3.38
N LEU A 160 -11.29 12.75 -3.45
CA LEU A 160 -10.00 13.37 -3.78
C LEU A 160 -9.35 12.87 -5.08
N THR A 161 -10.06 12.18 -5.98
CA THR A 161 -9.67 11.72 -7.34
C THR A 161 -9.04 10.31 -7.45
N TRP A 162 -9.75 9.41 -8.14
CA TRP A 162 -9.30 8.05 -8.47
C TRP A 162 -9.19 7.76 -9.99
N SER A 163 -9.13 8.79 -10.85
CA SER A 163 -8.84 8.58 -12.27
C SER A 163 -7.39 8.10 -12.56
N THR A 164 -6.53 8.02 -11.54
CA THR A 164 -5.09 7.78 -11.68
C THR A 164 -4.57 6.50 -10.98
N PHE A 165 -5.40 5.70 -10.28
CA PHE A 165 -5.02 4.30 -9.95
C PHE A 165 -5.22 3.42 -11.18
N ARG A 166 -4.22 3.39 -12.05
CA ARG A 166 -3.93 2.22 -12.88
C ARG A 166 -2.45 1.89 -12.73
N GLY A 167 -2.02 1.68 -11.48
CA GLY A 167 -0.74 1.07 -11.14
C GLY A 167 -0.95 -0.42 -10.87
N TYR A 168 -0.80 -1.22 -11.91
CA TYR A 168 -0.67 -2.68 -11.97
C TYR A 168 -0.59 -3.46 -10.63
N LEU A 169 -1.74 -3.93 -10.13
CA LEU A 169 -1.83 -5.27 -9.53
C LEU A 169 -2.06 -6.25 -10.70
N LYS A 170 -1.01 -6.50 -11.49
CA LYS A 170 -0.99 -7.64 -12.41
C LYS A 170 -0.05 -8.69 -11.81
N TRP A 171 -0.62 -9.89 -11.65
CA TRP A 171 0.06 -11.15 -11.40
C TRP A 171 1.21 -11.38 -12.37
#